data_AF-A0A428T727-F1
#
_entry.id   AF-A0A428T727-F1
#
_cell.length_a   1.000
_cell.length_b   1.000
_cell.length_c   1.000
_cell.angle_alpha   90.00
_cell.angle_beta   90.00
_cell.angle_gamma   90.00
#
_symmetry.space_group_name_H-M   'P 1'
#
loop_
_entity.id
_entity.type
_entity.pdbx_description
1 polymer ?
#
loop_
_entity_poly.entity_id
_entity_poly.type
_entity_poly.pdbx_seq_one_letter_code
_entity_poly.pdbx_strand_id
1 'polypeptide(L)'
;MWSGLSPQYKYKGDESIPALLQLTRQATPLSFKMTTPNTLRLELATPEDIPAMVDLWFEAFKDPGMQRLWPGTPGVRKWWHDANYHDIINKPLARYVKVIDPDTLDDKGRPRIAAYAKWDTAMPEERGRRYPPWHEDMPGEECQAFFQREEDERRRVMGDYKHYCMEYSTFLGDP
;
A
#
# COMPACT_ATOMS: atom_id res chain seq x y z
N MET A 1 -11.00 -56.26 4.94
CA MET A 1 -10.82 -57.40 4.02
C MET A 1 -9.92 -56.93 2.87
N TRP A 2 -8.71 -57.51 2.77
CA TRP A 2 -7.78 -57.57 1.61
C TRP A 2 -7.22 -56.23 1.07
N SER A 3 -5.97 -55.81 1.36
CA SER A 3 -4.62 -56.34 1.04
C SER A 3 -4.09 -55.96 -0.36
N GLY A 4 -3.04 -55.11 -0.37
CA GLY A 4 -1.77 -55.23 -1.11
C GLY A 4 -1.75 -55.33 -2.65
N LEU A 5 -0.88 -54.53 -3.28
CA LEU A 5 0.25 -54.95 -4.14
C LEU A 5 0.86 -53.75 -4.88
N SER A 6 2.17 -53.49 -4.67
CA SER A 6 3.01 -52.79 -5.66
C SER A 6 3.49 -53.80 -6.71
N PRO A 7 3.78 -53.36 -7.94
CA PRO A 7 5.15 -53.59 -8.44
C PRO A 7 5.73 -52.48 -9.33
N GLN A 8 6.95 -52.08 -8.99
CA GLN A 8 8.15 -51.95 -9.85
C GLN A 8 7.95 -51.51 -11.32
N TYR A 9 8.43 -50.30 -11.67
CA TYR A 9 8.82 -49.97 -13.04
C TYR A 9 10.34 -49.84 -13.13
N LYS A 10 10.94 -50.71 -13.95
CA LYS A 10 12.37 -50.74 -14.29
C LYS A 10 12.68 -49.65 -15.33
N TYR A 11 13.75 -48.89 -15.11
CA TYR A 11 14.31 -47.99 -16.10
C TYR A 11 15.04 -48.82 -17.18
N LYS A 12 14.60 -48.74 -18.44
CA LYS A 12 15.37 -49.22 -19.60
C LYS A 12 16.16 -48.03 -20.13
N GLY A 13 17.49 -48.12 -20.08
CA GLY A 13 18.37 -47.15 -20.72
C GLY A 13 18.19 -47.17 -22.23
N ASP A 14 17.98 -46.00 -22.82
CA ASP A 14 17.96 -45.82 -24.27
C ASP A 14 19.36 -45.35 -24.71
N GLU A 15 19.99 -46.18 -25.54
CA GLU A 15 21.33 -46.01 -26.10
C GLU A 15 21.26 -45.11 -27.36
N SER A 16 21.02 -43.82 -27.17
CA SER A 16 21.12 -42.84 -28.26
C SER A 16 21.92 -41.61 -27.86
N ILE A 17 23.18 -41.81 -27.50
CA ILE A 17 24.21 -40.76 -27.39
C ILE A 17 25.30 -41.14 -28.40
N PRO A 18 25.27 -40.61 -29.64
CA PRO A 18 26.21 -39.54 -29.96
C PRO A 18 25.74 -38.63 -31.10
N ALA A 19 25.07 -37.52 -30.78
CA ALA A 19 24.88 -36.42 -31.75
C ALA A 19 24.87 -35.01 -31.12
N LEU A 20 25.00 -34.88 -29.79
CA LEU A 20 24.91 -33.60 -29.10
C LEU A 20 26.27 -32.97 -28.71
N LEU A 21 27.40 -33.56 -29.12
CA LEU A 21 28.73 -33.10 -28.74
C LEU A 21 29.41 -32.15 -29.74
N GLN A 22 28.72 -31.68 -30.79
CA GLN A 22 29.38 -30.84 -31.82
C GLN A 22 28.70 -29.53 -32.21
N LEU A 23 27.63 -29.08 -31.54
CA LEU A 23 27.08 -27.75 -31.84
C LEU A 23 27.05 -26.83 -30.62
N THR A 24 27.79 -25.74 -30.80
CA THR A 24 27.66 -24.42 -30.17
C THR A 24 28.36 -24.19 -28.82
N ARG A 25 29.67 -24.01 -28.93
CA ARG A 25 30.39 -22.94 -28.23
C ARG A 25 29.75 -21.59 -28.56
N GLN A 26 28.97 -21.04 -27.63
CA GLN A 26 28.70 -19.60 -27.38
C GLN A 26 27.44 -19.49 -26.50
N ALA A 27 27.55 -19.86 -25.22
CA ALA A 27 26.59 -19.45 -24.22
C ALA A 27 27.20 -18.28 -23.45
N THR A 28 26.77 -17.06 -23.77
CA THR A 28 26.97 -15.92 -22.87
C THR A 28 26.37 -16.31 -21.52
N PRO A 29 27.10 -16.20 -20.39
CA PRO A 29 26.51 -16.54 -19.10
C PRO A 29 25.29 -15.64 -18.91
N LEU A 30 24.12 -16.25 -18.77
CA LEU A 30 22.95 -15.59 -18.23
C LEU A 30 23.35 -15.11 -16.84
N SER A 31 23.70 -13.82 -16.74
CA SER A 31 23.83 -13.14 -15.47
C SER A 31 22.41 -13.08 -14.90
N PHE A 32 22.05 -14.09 -14.12
CA PHE A 32 20.96 -13.95 -13.18
C PHE A 32 21.40 -12.81 -12.26
N LYS A 33 20.83 -11.62 -12.46
CA LYS A 33 20.83 -10.59 -11.41
C LYS A 33 20.19 -11.28 -10.21
N MET A 34 21.02 -11.71 -9.26
CA MET A 34 20.55 -11.96 -7.91
C MET A 34 19.98 -10.63 -7.46
N THR A 35 18.65 -10.50 -7.48
CA THR A 35 17.98 -9.41 -6.80
C THR A 35 18.36 -9.54 -5.35
N THR A 36 19.26 -8.67 -4.89
CA THR A 36 19.44 -8.44 -3.47
C THR A 36 18.03 -8.22 -2.90
N PRO A 37 17.65 -8.87 -1.79
CA PRO A 37 16.33 -8.64 -1.21
C PRO A 37 16.21 -7.14 -0.91
N ASN A 38 15.41 -6.42 -1.70
CA ASN A 38 15.13 -5.03 -1.42
C ASN A 38 14.32 -5.00 -0.12
N THR A 39 14.97 -4.57 0.95
CA THR A 39 14.35 -4.54 2.27
C THR A 39 13.65 -3.20 2.41
N LEU A 40 12.42 -3.14 1.91
CA LEU A 40 11.50 -2.05 2.19
C LEU A 40 11.48 -1.78 3.71
N ARG A 41 11.49 -0.50 4.09
CA ARG A 41 11.56 -0.09 5.50
C ARG A 41 10.22 0.47 5.95
N LEU A 42 9.76 0.05 7.11
CA LEU A 42 8.56 0.59 7.74
C LEU A 42 8.97 1.67 8.76
N GLU A 43 8.41 2.87 8.62
CA GLU A 43 8.73 4.01 9.48
C GLU A 43 7.45 4.74 9.90
N LEU A 44 7.50 5.50 11.00
CA LEU A 44 6.46 6.49 11.30
C LEU A 44 6.62 7.71 10.39
N ALA A 45 5.51 8.25 9.90
CA ALA A 45 5.55 9.49 9.15
C ALA A 45 5.77 10.70 10.07
N THR A 46 6.52 11.68 9.57
CA THR A 46 6.75 12.98 10.19
C THR A 46 6.11 14.08 9.34
N PRO A 47 5.98 15.32 9.87
CA PRO A 47 5.43 16.42 9.09
C PRO A 47 6.15 16.69 7.76
N GLU A 48 7.44 16.41 7.69
CA GLU A 48 8.27 16.59 6.49
C GLU A 48 7.92 15.62 5.35
N ASP A 49 7.23 14.52 5.67
CA ASP A 49 6.77 13.52 4.68
C ASP A 49 5.47 13.92 4.00
N ILE A 50 4.68 14.81 4.61
CA ILE A 50 3.31 15.13 4.18
C ILE A 50 3.22 15.55 2.71
N PRO A 51 4.10 16.42 2.17
CA PRO A 51 4.03 16.77 0.76
C PRO A 51 4.09 15.53 -0.16
N ALA A 52 5.01 14.60 0.11
CA ALA A 52 5.16 13.37 -0.67
C ALA A 52 3.98 12.41 -0.46
N MET A 53 3.42 12.34 0.75
CA MET A 53 2.24 11.55 1.04
C MET A 53 1.00 12.08 0.31
N VAL A 54 0.80 13.41 0.25
CA VAL A 54 -0.32 14.01 -0.49
C VAL A 54 -0.19 13.70 -1.97
N ASP A 55 1.00 13.85 -2.54
CA ASP A 55 1.23 13.47 -3.94
C ASP A 55 0.95 11.98 -4.17
N LEU A 56 1.42 11.12 -3.28
CA LEU A 56 1.17 9.68 -3.35
C LEU A 56 -0.33 9.34 -3.30
N TRP A 57 -1.11 10.05 -2.49
CA TRP A 57 -2.57 9.86 -2.40
C TRP A 57 -3.24 10.13 -3.75
N PHE A 58 -2.92 11.24 -4.40
CA PHE A 58 -3.50 11.59 -5.70
C PHE A 58 -3.00 10.72 -6.84
N GLU A 59 -1.79 10.17 -6.72
CA GLU A 59 -1.29 9.19 -7.68
C GLU A 59 -1.93 7.81 -7.52
N ALA A 60 -2.26 7.41 -6.29
CA ALA A 60 -2.89 6.12 -6.01
C ALA A 60 -4.41 6.12 -6.29
N PHE A 61 -5.13 7.19 -5.90
CA PHE A 61 -6.59 7.27 -6.01
C PHE A 61 -7.04 8.04 -7.26
N LYS A 62 -6.87 7.41 -8.41
CA LYS A 62 -7.26 7.97 -9.72
C LYS A 62 -8.63 7.53 -10.22
N ASP A 63 -9.36 6.70 -9.47
CA ASP A 63 -10.69 6.30 -9.92
C ASP A 63 -11.66 7.50 -9.92
N PRO A 64 -12.62 7.54 -10.87
CA PRO A 64 -13.52 8.69 -10.99
C PRO A 64 -14.38 8.96 -9.75
N GLY A 65 -14.67 7.92 -8.94
CA GLY A 65 -15.45 8.07 -7.72
C GLY A 65 -14.67 8.83 -6.64
N MET A 66 -13.42 8.42 -6.39
CA MET A 66 -12.55 9.12 -5.44
C MET A 66 -12.21 10.53 -5.91
N GLN A 67 -11.94 10.73 -7.20
CA GLN A 67 -11.64 12.06 -7.75
C GLN A 67 -12.84 13.01 -7.74
N ARG A 68 -14.08 12.49 -7.71
CA ARG A 68 -15.28 13.32 -7.50
C ARG A 68 -15.35 13.85 -6.07
N LEU A 69 -15.05 13.01 -5.07
CA LEU A 69 -15.11 13.38 -3.66
C LEU A 69 -13.92 14.26 -3.25
N TRP A 70 -12.73 13.92 -3.73
CA TRP A 70 -11.48 14.64 -3.45
C TRP A 70 -10.78 14.97 -4.77
N PRO A 71 -11.22 16.01 -5.49
CA PRO A 71 -10.58 16.40 -6.74
C PRO A 71 -9.16 16.91 -6.52
N GLY A 72 -8.29 16.75 -7.51
CA GLY A 72 -6.88 17.16 -7.46
C GLY A 72 -6.61 18.67 -7.47
N THR A 73 -7.55 19.51 -7.03
CA THR A 73 -7.38 20.97 -7.03
C THR A 73 -6.32 21.40 -6.00
N PRO A 74 -5.72 22.60 -6.18
CA PRO A 74 -4.82 23.15 -5.17
C PRO A 74 -5.46 23.27 -3.78
N GLY A 75 -6.76 23.60 -3.70
CA GLY A 75 -7.51 23.73 -2.45
C GLY A 75 -7.63 22.40 -1.71
N VAL A 76 -8.00 21.32 -2.40
CA VAL A 76 -8.12 19.99 -1.80
C VAL A 76 -6.76 19.39 -1.44
N ARG A 77 -5.72 19.63 -2.24
CA ARG A 77 -4.34 19.23 -1.91
C ARG A 77 -3.86 19.91 -0.63
N LYS A 78 -4.10 21.22 -0.49
CA LYS A 78 -3.82 21.96 0.75
C LYS A 78 -4.63 21.43 1.93
N TRP A 79 -5.91 21.11 1.71
CA TRP A 79 -6.77 20.52 2.73
C TRP A 79 -6.21 19.18 3.25
N TRP A 80 -5.79 18.29 2.35
CA TRP A 80 -5.17 17.01 2.73
C TRP A 80 -3.86 17.22 3.50
N HIS A 81 -3.03 18.17 3.04
CA HIS A 81 -1.81 18.54 3.75
C HIS A 81 -2.11 18.98 5.19
N ASP A 82 -3.01 19.94 5.36
CA ASP A 82 -3.33 20.53 6.67
C ASP A 82 -4.01 19.51 7.60
N ALA A 83 -4.88 18.65 7.06
CA ALA A 83 -5.52 17.58 7.82
C ALA A 83 -4.49 16.56 8.34
N ASN A 84 -3.60 16.09 7.47
CA ASN A 84 -2.53 15.16 7.85
C ASN A 84 -1.56 15.80 8.85
N TYR A 85 -1.18 17.07 8.65
CA TYR A 85 -0.31 17.81 9.55
C TYR A 85 -0.94 17.93 10.94
N HIS A 86 -2.20 18.35 10.99
CA HIS A 86 -2.92 18.47 12.25
C HIS A 86 -3.01 17.13 12.97
N ASP A 87 -3.31 16.04 12.26
CA ASP A 87 -3.39 14.71 12.86
C ASP A 87 -2.03 14.26 13.44
N ILE A 88 -0.95 14.38 12.67
CA ILE A 88 0.41 13.96 13.11
C ILE A 88 0.84 14.71 14.37
N ILE A 89 0.53 16.00 14.49
CA ILE A 89 0.95 16.82 15.62
C ILE A 89 0.00 16.71 16.82
N ASN A 90 -1.32 16.62 16.60
CA ASN A 90 -2.32 16.84 17.64
C ASN A 90 -3.14 15.59 17.98
N LYS A 91 -3.12 14.54 17.16
CA LYS A 91 -3.92 13.33 17.39
C LYS A 91 -3.02 12.13 17.71
N PRO A 92 -2.64 11.94 18.98
CA PRO A 92 -1.73 10.86 19.38
C PRO A 92 -2.33 9.46 19.24
N LEU A 93 -3.57 9.31 18.80
CA LEU A 93 -4.18 8.01 18.49
C LEU A 93 -4.31 7.76 16.98
N ALA A 94 -4.00 8.76 16.14
CA ALA A 94 -3.79 8.59 14.72
C ALA A 94 -2.30 8.24 14.48
N ARG A 95 -2.06 7.13 13.78
CA ARG A 95 -0.73 6.64 13.43
C ARG A 95 -0.58 6.61 11.93
N TYR A 96 0.33 7.44 11.43
CA TYR A 96 0.74 7.41 10.03
C TYR A 96 2.01 6.59 9.92
N VAL A 97 1.93 5.51 9.13
CA VAL A 97 3.02 4.58 8.91
C VAL A 97 3.36 4.60 7.43
N LYS A 98 4.62 4.76 7.08
CA LYS A 98 5.11 4.83 5.71
C LYS A 98 6.04 3.67 5.40
N VAL A 99 6.06 3.26 4.14
CA VAL A 99 7.00 2.30 3.57
C VAL A 99 7.99 3.07 2.71
N ILE A 100 9.27 2.95 3.04
CA ILE A 100 10.38 3.53 2.30
C ILE A 100 11.02 2.47 1.43
N ASP A 101 11.18 2.78 0.15
CA ASP A 101 12.04 2.05 -0.76
C ASP A 101 13.42 2.73 -0.81
N PRO A 102 14.47 2.11 -0.23
CA PRO A 102 15.81 2.70 -0.20
C PRO A 102 16.51 2.68 -1.56
N ASP A 103 16.03 1.87 -2.51
CA ASP A 103 16.67 1.68 -3.81
C ASP A 103 16.13 2.66 -4.87
N THR A 104 15.07 3.41 -4.56
CA THR A 104 14.51 4.47 -5.41
C THR A 104 14.58 5.82 -4.72
N LEU A 105 14.81 6.87 -5.51
CA LEU A 105 14.93 8.25 -5.02
C LEU A 105 13.76 9.10 -5.50
N ASP A 106 13.31 10.04 -4.68
CA ASP A 106 12.40 11.12 -5.04
C ASP A 106 13.14 12.22 -5.83
N ASP A 107 12.40 13.22 -6.32
CA ASP A 107 12.95 14.37 -7.07
C ASP A 107 13.97 15.20 -6.27
N LYS A 108 14.06 14.98 -4.95
CA LYS A 108 15.02 15.64 -4.04
C LYS A 108 16.19 14.74 -3.69
N GLY A 109 16.31 13.56 -4.30
CA GLY A 109 17.37 12.59 -4.05
C GLY A 109 17.25 11.83 -2.72
N ARG A 110 16.06 11.80 -2.12
CA ARG A 110 15.80 11.06 -0.86
C ARG A 110 15.15 9.71 -1.16
N PRO A 111 15.34 8.68 -0.31
CA PRO A 111 14.59 7.43 -0.42
C PRO A 111 13.09 7.65 -0.57
N ARG A 112 12.48 6.99 -1.56
CA ARG A 112 11.09 7.24 -1.95
C ARG A 112 10.11 6.63 -0.94
N ILE A 113 9.04 7.35 -0.64
CA ILE A 113 7.86 6.77 0.02
C ILE A 113 7.07 5.95 -1.02
N ALA A 114 7.10 4.63 -0.89
CA ALA A 114 6.40 3.71 -1.79
C ALA A 114 4.93 3.52 -1.41
N ALA A 115 4.62 3.63 -0.12
CA ALA A 115 3.28 3.53 0.44
C ALA A 115 3.17 4.29 1.76
N TYR A 116 1.96 4.65 2.15
CA TYR A 116 1.66 4.96 3.54
C TYR A 116 0.24 4.55 3.92
N ALA A 117 0.00 4.38 5.20
CA ALA A 117 -1.32 4.11 5.76
C ALA A 117 -1.57 5.00 6.97
N LYS A 118 -2.84 5.39 7.14
CA LYS A 118 -3.33 6.03 8.35
C LYS A 118 -4.13 5.02 9.17
N TRP A 119 -3.75 4.87 10.43
CA TRP A 119 -4.42 4.03 11.41
C TRP A 119 -5.02 4.86 12.52
N ASP A 120 -6.30 4.68 12.77
CA ASP A 120 -6.99 5.17 13.96
C ASP A 120 -7.01 4.07 15.03
N THR A 121 -6.44 4.39 16.19
CA THR A 121 -6.41 3.49 17.35
C THR A 121 -7.42 3.88 18.43
N ALA A 122 -8.20 4.94 18.19
CA ALA A 122 -9.27 5.41 19.06
C ALA A 122 -10.63 4.81 18.66
N MET A 123 -11.58 4.81 19.60
CA MET A 123 -12.99 4.65 19.27
C MET A 123 -13.59 5.98 18.77
N PRO A 124 -14.66 5.98 17.95
CA PRO A 124 -15.25 7.20 17.39
C PRO A 124 -15.58 8.28 18.44
N GLU A 125 -16.06 7.87 19.61
CA GLU A 125 -16.42 8.75 20.74
C GLU A 125 -15.21 9.44 21.35
N GLU A 126 -14.05 8.78 21.36
CA GLU A 126 -12.78 9.30 21.88
C GLU A 126 -12.08 10.22 20.87
N ARG A 127 -12.19 9.88 19.57
CA ARG A 127 -11.49 10.57 18.47
C ARG A 127 -12.08 11.97 18.19
N GLY A 128 -13.36 12.18 18.46
CA GLY A 128 -14.08 13.40 18.07
C GLY A 128 -14.37 13.45 16.57
N ARG A 129 -14.20 14.61 15.91
CA ARG A 129 -14.44 14.73 14.46
C ARG A 129 -13.29 14.12 13.64
N ARG A 130 -13.64 13.33 12.61
CA ARG A 130 -12.65 12.56 11.81
C ARG A 130 -11.75 13.47 11.00
N TYR A 131 -12.39 14.35 10.24
CA TYR A 131 -11.73 15.30 9.35
C TYR A 131 -12.11 16.74 9.69
N PRO A 132 -11.27 17.73 9.37
CA PRO A 132 -11.64 19.14 9.47
C PRO A 132 -12.84 19.47 8.54
N PRO A 133 -13.41 20.69 8.64
CA PRO A 133 -14.40 21.17 7.67
C PRO A 133 -13.96 20.95 6.23
N TRP A 134 -14.86 20.46 5.37
CA TRP A 134 -14.57 20.22 3.95
C TRP A 134 -14.29 21.54 3.23
N HIS A 135 -13.30 21.54 2.33
CA HIS A 135 -13.02 22.63 1.40
C HIS A 135 -14.19 22.82 0.41
N GLU A 136 -14.37 24.04 -0.11
CA GLU A 136 -15.44 24.40 -1.06
C GLU A 136 -15.37 23.63 -2.40
N ASP A 137 -14.17 23.20 -2.78
CA ASP A 137 -13.92 22.37 -3.96
C ASP A 137 -14.42 20.91 -3.81
N MET A 138 -14.84 20.50 -2.61
CA MET A 138 -15.33 19.15 -2.35
C MET A 138 -16.86 19.15 -2.20
N PRO A 139 -17.56 18.12 -2.70
CA PRO A 139 -18.97 17.92 -2.41
C PRO A 139 -19.13 17.49 -0.94
N GLY A 140 -19.12 18.45 -0.02
CA GLY A 140 -19.00 18.20 1.42
C GLY A 140 -20.05 17.26 2.00
N GLU A 141 -21.30 17.30 1.48
CA GLU A 141 -22.36 16.37 1.88
C GLU A 141 -22.06 14.93 1.43
N GLU A 142 -21.57 14.74 0.20
CA GLU A 142 -21.18 13.43 -0.32
C GLU A 142 -19.96 12.87 0.44
N CYS A 143 -18.96 13.70 0.72
CA CYS A 143 -17.81 13.33 1.55
C CYS A 143 -18.23 12.93 2.97
N GLN A 144 -19.16 13.68 3.57
CA GLN A 144 -19.70 13.36 4.88
C GLN A 144 -20.48 12.03 4.86
N ALA A 145 -21.31 11.81 3.84
CA ALA A 145 -22.08 10.58 3.69
C ALA A 145 -21.16 9.36 3.49
N PHE A 146 -20.09 9.51 2.70
CA PHE A 146 -19.09 8.46 2.50
C PHE A 146 -18.49 8.00 3.83
N PHE A 147 -17.95 8.93 4.64
CA PHE A 147 -17.35 8.56 5.92
C PHE A 147 -18.35 8.16 6.99
N GLN A 148 -19.56 8.69 6.97
CA GLN A 148 -20.61 8.23 7.87
C GLN A 148 -20.94 6.75 7.62
N ARG A 149 -21.00 6.34 6.35
CA ARG A 149 -21.19 4.93 6.00
C ARG A 149 -20.06 4.06 6.54
N GLU A 150 -18.80 4.49 6.45
CA GLU A 150 -17.68 3.74 7.02
C GLU A 150 -17.79 3.61 8.55
N GLU A 151 -18.15 4.68 9.27
CA GLU A 151 -18.36 4.62 10.73
C GLU A 151 -19.53 3.71 11.11
N ASP A 152 -20.62 3.73 10.33
CA ASP A 152 -21.78 2.88 10.55
C ASP A 152 -21.43 1.40 10.34
N GLU A 153 -20.66 1.08 9.29
CA GLU A 153 -20.16 -0.27 9.04
C GLU A 153 -19.16 -0.73 10.10
N ARG A 154 -18.25 0.16 10.53
CA ARG A 154 -17.31 -0.08 11.63
C ARG A 154 -18.06 -0.47 12.90
N ARG A 155 -19.09 0.30 13.28
CA ARG A 155 -19.95 0.00 14.43
C ARG A 155 -20.77 -1.27 14.23
N ARG A 156 -21.34 -1.50 13.05
CA ARG A 156 -22.14 -2.71 12.75
C ARG A 156 -21.33 -3.99 12.91
N VAL A 157 -20.07 -3.98 12.47
CA VAL A 157 -19.21 -5.16 12.48
C VAL A 157 -18.51 -5.35 13.83
N MET A 158 -17.99 -4.27 14.43
CA MET A 158 -17.14 -4.36 15.62
C MET A 158 -17.91 -4.09 16.93
N GLY A 159 -19.08 -3.47 16.86
CA GLY A 159 -19.82 -3.00 18.04
C GLY A 159 -18.93 -2.10 18.91
N ASP A 160 -18.93 -2.39 20.22
CA ASP A 160 -18.15 -1.65 21.21
C ASP A 160 -16.75 -2.26 21.45
N TYR A 161 -16.34 -3.25 20.65
CA TYR A 161 -15.02 -3.87 20.82
C TYR A 161 -13.92 -2.88 20.44
N LYS A 162 -12.89 -2.74 21.27
CA LYS A 162 -11.74 -1.88 20.97
C LYS A 162 -10.87 -2.52 19.88
N HIS A 163 -10.66 -1.81 18.78
CA HIS A 163 -9.92 -2.29 17.62
C HIS A 163 -9.14 -1.17 16.93
N TYR A 164 -8.15 -1.55 16.13
CA TYR A 164 -7.46 -0.63 15.22
C TYR A 164 -8.19 -0.58 13.89
N CYS A 165 -8.42 0.63 13.39
CA CYS A 165 -9.08 0.88 12.11
C CYS A 165 -8.07 1.51 11.15
N MET A 166 -7.76 0.84 10.05
CA MET A 166 -7.04 1.46 8.95
C MET A 166 -8.03 2.32 8.19
N GLU A 167 -7.79 3.64 8.13
CA GLU A 167 -8.67 4.54 7.39
C GLU A 167 -8.44 4.40 5.89
N TYR A 168 -7.16 4.44 5.47
CA TYR A 168 -6.78 4.24 4.08
C TYR A 168 -5.31 3.85 3.98
N SER A 169 -4.96 3.20 2.87
CA SER A 169 -3.59 2.89 2.49
C SER A 169 -3.37 3.28 1.03
N THR A 170 -2.25 3.91 0.74
CA THR A 170 -1.81 4.23 -0.62
C THR A 170 -0.62 3.33 -0.96
N PHE A 171 -0.60 2.84 -2.19
CA PHE A 171 0.54 2.11 -2.74
C PHE A 171 0.63 2.41 -4.23
N LEU A 172 1.83 2.66 -4.71
CA LEU A 172 2.08 2.66 -6.14
C LEU A 172 2.53 1.26 -6.54
N GLY A 173 1.71 0.60 -7.36
CA GLY A 173 2.15 -0.58 -8.08
C GLY A 173 3.26 -0.21 -9.06
N ASP A 174 4.16 -1.15 -9.31
CA ASP A 174 5.03 -1.04 -10.48
C ASP A 174 4.14 -0.92 -11.73
N PRO A 175 4.49 -0.04 -12.69
CA PRO A 175 3.74 0.17 -13.91
C PRO A 175 3.63 -1.09 -14.79
#